data_AF-A0A9J7DH21-F1
#
_entry.id   AF-A0A9J7DH21-F1
#
_cell.length_a   1.000
_cell.length_b   1.000
_cell.length_c   1.000
_cell.angle_alpha   90.00
_cell.angle_beta   90.00
_cell.angle_gamma   90.00
#
_symmetry.space_group_name_H-M   'P 1'
#
loop_
_entity.id
_entity.type
_entity.pdbx_description
1 polymer ?
#
loop_
_entity_poly.entity_id
_entity_poly.type
_entity_poly.pdbx_seq_one_letter_code
_entity_poly.pdbx_strand_id
1 'polypeptide(L)'
;MKTITFLLVFSISVSFVLALKDICKLPPADRGPCRASSLRYTYLPDFNECIQFAYGGCLGNQNKFFSKRDCEKRCVVEIQYEREEVTDVPEQILTNDDSPLDFESIS
;
A
#
# COMPACT_ATOMS: atom_id res chain seq x y z
N MET A 1 -15.26 -23.13 37.79
CA MET A 1 -14.18 -23.69 36.93
C MET A 1 -14.29 -23.28 35.46
N LYS A 2 -15.48 -23.04 34.89
CA LYS A 2 -15.63 -22.62 33.47
C LYS A 2 -15.27 -21.14 33.19
N THR A 3 -15.23 -20.29 34.23
CA THR A 3 -15.02 -18.84 34.11
C THR A 3 -13.57 -18.43 33.81
N ILE A 4 -12.58 -19.08 34.43
CA ILE A 4 -11.15 -18.77 34.23
C ILE A 4 -10.70 -19.15 32.82
N THR A 5 -11.12 -20.32 32.32
CA THR A 5 -10.80 -20.77 30.95
C THR A 5 -11.40 -19.85 29.90
N PHE A 6 -12.64 -19.35 30.09
CA PHE A 6 -13.25 -18.40 29.17
C PHE A 6 -12.48 -17.07 29.11
N LEU A 7 -12.02 -16.55 30.26
CA LEU A 7 -11.24 -15.31 30.32
C LEU A 7 -9.86 -15.46 29.66
N LEU A 8 -9.18 -16.60 29.86
CA LEU A 8 -7.88 -16.87 29.23
C LEU A 8 -8.03 -17.10 27.72
N VAL A 9 -9.06 -17.83 27.27
CA VAL A 9 -9.30 -18.05 25.84
C VAL A 9 -9.75 -16.74 25.18
N PHE A 10 -10.58 -15.94 25.84
CA PHE A 10 -10.99 -14.62 25.35
C PHE A 10 -9.80 -13.65 25.31
N SER A 11 -8.94 -13.62 26.32
CA SER A 11 -7.75 -12.76 26.31
C SER A 11 -6.73 -13.19 25.25
N ILE A 12 -6.50 -14.50 25.07
CA ILE A 12 -5.61 -15.03 24.04
C ILE A 12 -6.19 -14.73 22.65
N SER A 13 -7.48 -14.97 22.42
CA SER A 13 -8.11 -14.69 21.13
C SER A 13 -8.18 -13.19 20.81
N VAL A 14 -8.49 -12.33 21.78
CA VAL A 14 -8.46 -10.86 21.60
C VAL A 14 -7.04 -10.38 21.29
N SER A 15 -6.05 -10.87 22.04
CA SER A 15 -4.63 -10.52 21.80
C SER A 15 -4.15 -11.01 20.43
N PHE A 16 -4.58 -12.19 20.02
CA PHE A 16 -4.24 -12.78 18.72
C PHE A 16 -4.89 -12.02 17.56
N VAL A 17 -6.16 -11.63 17.68
CA VAL A 17 -6.86 -10.84 16.65
C VAL A 17 -6.23 -9.44 16.48
N LEU A 18 -5.78 -8.81 17.56
CA LEU A 18 -5.06 -7.53 17.47
C LEU A 18 -3.72 -7.62 16.73
N ALA A 19 -3.08 -8.79 16.71
CA ALA A 19 -1.77 -8.98 16.10
C ALA A 19 -1.81 -9.16 14.57
N LEU A 20 -2.99 -9.35 13.96
CA LEU A 20 -3.12 -9.68 12.53
C LEU A 20 -3.52 -8.50 11.63
N LYS A 21 -3.52 -7.26 12.14
CA LYS A 21 -3.89 -6.11 11.32
C LYS A 21 -2.81 -5.86 10.26
N ASP A 22 -3.16 -6.08 8.99
CA ASP A 22 -2.23 -5.87 7.87
C ASP A 22 -1.82 -4.40 7.77
N ILE A 23 -0.52 -4.16 7.86
CA ILE A 23 0.08 -2.82 7.87
C ILE A 23 -0.34 -2.01 6.63
N CYS A 24 -0.47 -2.68 5.48
CA CYS A 24 -0.81 -2.06 4.21
C CYS A 24 -2.28 -1.66 4.10
N LYS A 25 -3.14 -2.12 5.03
CA LYS A 25 -4.56 -1.75 5.13
C LYS A 25 -4.82 -0.69 6.21
N LEU A 26 -3.77 -0.23 6.89
CA LEU A 26 -3.90 0.88 7.82
C LEU A 26 -4.07 2.19 7.04
N PRO A 27 -4.76 3.19 7.61
CA PRO A 27 -4.80 4.54 7.04
C PRO A 27 -3.38 5.06 6.76
N PRO A 28 -3.21 5.97 5.79
CA PRO A 28 -1.93 6.64 5.57
C PRO A 28 -1.38 7.19 6.88
N ALA A 29 -0.10 7.00 7.13
CA ALA A 29 0.52 7.43 8.38
C ALA A 29 0.51 8.97 8.49
N ASP A 30 0.24 9.44 9.69
CA ASP A 30 0.27 10.87 10.01
C ASP A 30 1.63 11.30 10.60
N ARG A 31 1.83 12.61 10.65
CA ARG A 31 3.01 13.22 11.29
C ARG A 31 3.08 12.93 12.79
N GLY A 32 1.95 12.70 13.46
CA GLY A 32 1.87 12.67 14.92
C GLY A 32 2.10 14.04 15.58
N PRO A 33 2.02 14.13 16.92
CA PRO A 33 2.09 15.39 17.65
C PRO A 33 3.52 15.89 17.94
N CYS A 34 4.53 15.03 17.78
CA CYS A 34 5.92 15.41 18.03
C CYS A 34 6.50 16.28 16.90
N ARG A 35 7.59 17.00 17.22
CA ARG A 35 8.16 18.06 16.37
C ARG A 35 9.49 17.70 15.72
N ALA A 36 9.93 16.45 15.78
CA ALA A 36 11.05 16.01 14.96
C ALA A 36 10.67 16.11 13.47
N SER A 37 11.68 16.08 12.60
CA SER A 37 11.47 16.05 11.16
C SER A 37 12.27 14.89 10.59
N SER A 38 11.60 13.75 10.38
CA SER A 38 12.19 12.61 9.72
C SER A 38 11.32 12.23 8.54
N LEU A 39 11.92 12.12 7.35
CA LEU A 39 11.22 11.64 6.17
C LEU A 39 10.98 10.14 6.30
N ARG A 40 9.77 9.71 5.99
CA ARG A 40 9.31 8.32 5.97
C ARG A 40 8.42 8.10 4.76
N TYR A 41 8.08 6.85 4.49
CA TYR A 41 7.16 6.47 3.41
C TYR A 41 5.89 5.85 3.97
N THR A 42 4.76 6.14 3.36
CA THR A 42 3.46 5.53 3.68
C THR A 42 2.81 5.02 2.40
N TYR A 43 2.14 3.88 2.48
CA TYR A 43 1.43 3.26 1.37
C TYR A 43 0.01 3.84 1.26
N LEU A 44 -0.37 4.22 0.04
CA LEU A 44 -1.72 4.62 -0.32
C LEU A 44 -2.38 3.50 -1.14
N PRO A 45 -3.37 2.77 -0.57
CA PRO A 45 -4.00 1.64 -1.25
C PRO A 45 -4.76 2.05 -2.52
N ASP A 46 -5.35 3.26 -2.52
CA ASP A 46 -6.14 3.76 -3.65
C ASP A 46 -5.30 3.98 -4.91
N PHE A 47 -3.99 4.20 -4.75
CA PHE A 47 -3.06 4.45 -5.84
C PHE A 47 -2.04 3.32 -6.03
N ASN A 48 -2.08 2.28 -5.18
CA ASN A 48 -1.06 1.24 -5.11
C ASN A 48 0.37 1.83 -5.07
N GLU A 49 0.56 2.90 -4.30
CA GLU A 49 1.80 3.69 -4.32
C GLU A 49 2.32 4.00 -2.90
N CYS A 50 3.64 4.01 -2.75
CA CYS A 50 4.33 4.48 -1.56
C CYS A 50 4.82 5.92 -1.71
N ILE A 51 4.23 6.86 -0.95
CA ILE A 51 4.59 8.28 -0.97
C ILE A 51 5.42 8.68 0.24
N GLN A 52 6.24 9.72 0.09
CA GLN A 52 7.05 10.27 1.18
C GLN A 52 6.22 11.24 2.03
N PHE A 53 6.43 11.24 3.35
CA PHE A 53 5.81 12.19 4.28
C PHE A 53 6.75 12.55 5.45
N ALA A 54 6.45 13.64 6.15
CA ALA A 54 7.18 14.06 7.34
C ALA A 54 6.61 13.41 8.61
N TYR A 55 7.43 12.66 9.33
CA TYR A 55 7.08 12.07 10.62
C TYR A 55 7.68 12.87 11.77
N GLY A 56 6.84 13.19 12.75
CA GLY A 56 7.13 13.98 13.93
C GLY A 56 7.96 13.26 15.00
N GLY A 57 8.17 11.96 14.86
CA GLY A 57 9.02 11.16 15.74
C GLY A 57 8.28 10.36 16.81
N CYS A 58 6.97 10.56 17.01
CA CYS A 58 6.18 9.76 17.95
C CYS A 58 4.75 9.49 17.46
N LEU A 59 4.14 8.43 18.02
CA LEU A 59 2.78 7.97 17.74
C LEU A 59 2.54 7.64 16.24
N GLY A 60 1.29 7.74 15.80
CA GLY A 60 0.84 7.32 14.47
C GLY A 60 0.72 5.79 14.38
N ASN A 61 0.76 5.27 13.15
CA ASN A 61 0.53 3.85 12.86
C ASN A 61 1.75 3.17 12.18
N GLN A 62 1.66 1.85 11.93
CA GLN A 62 2.76 1.07 11.34
C GLN A 62 2.92 1.19 9.82
N ASN A 63 1.98 1.84 9.09
CA ASN A 63 2.09 2.11 7.65
C ASN A 63 3.10 3.25 7.39
N LYS A 64 4.33 3.05 7.89
CA LYS A 64 5.41 4.03 7.98
C LYS A 64 6.75 3.32 7.87
N PHE A 65 7.40 3.49 6.72
CA PHE A 65 8.64 2.81 6.36
C PHE A 65 9.80 3.80 6.28
N PHE A 66 11.03 3.30 6.46
CA PHE A 66 12.24 4.12 6.37
C PHE A 66 12.66 4.39 4.92
N SER A 67 12.39 3.47 4.00
CA SER A 67 12.72 3.60 2.59
C SER A 67 11.51 3.32 1.70
N LYS A 68 11.52 3.89 0.49
CA LYS A 68 10.48 3.63 -0.52
C LYS A 68 10.43 2.13 -0.85
N ARG A 69 11.61 1.52 -1.05
CA ARG A 69 11.76 0.09 -1.37
C ARG A 69 11.12 -0.81 -0.33
N ASP A 70 11.29 -0.53 0.97
CA ASP A 70 10.71 -1.37 2.02
C ASP A 70 9.19 -1.26 2.05
N CYS A 71 8.66 -0.07 1.77
CA CYS A 71 7.22 0.16 1.61
C CYS A 71 6.68 -0.60 0.41
N GLU A 72 7.29 -0.42 -0.76
CA GLU A 72 6.87 -1.04 -2.03
C GLU A 72 6.91 -2.56 -1.91
N LYS A 73 8.04 -3.11 -1.44
CA LYS A 73 8.19 -4.56 -1.23
C LYS A 73 7.15 -5.15 -0.27
N ARG A 74 6.68 -4.37 0.71
CA ARG A 74 5.74 -4.85 1.71
C ARG A 74 4.28 -4.70 1.29
N CYS A 75 3.95 -3.68 0.51
CA CYS A 75 2.56 -3.24 0.30
C CYS A 75 2.12 -3.08 -1.15
N VAL A 76 3.03 -2.80 -2.09
CA VAL A 76 2.66 -2.66 -3.50
C VAL A 76 2.41 -4.04 -4.06
N VAL A 77 1.25 -4.20 -4.68
CA VAL A 77 0.88 -5.43 -5.39
C VAL A 77 1.27 -5.23 -6.85
N GLU A 78 2.21 -6.04 -7.33
CA GLU A 78 2.47 -6.14 -8.77
C GLU A 78 1.22 -6.73 -9.42
N ILE A 79 0.49 -5.92 -10.18
CA ILE A 79 -0.61 -6.44 -10.99
C ILE A 79 0.04 -7.26 -12.09
N GLN A 80 0.13 -8.57 -11.86
CA GLN A 80 0.34 -9.52 -12.95
C GLN A 80 -0.93 -9.43 -13.78
N TYR A 81 -0.92 -8.58 -14.80
CA TYR A 81 -1.77 -8.77 -15.96
C TYR A 81 -1.32 -10.11 -16.53
N GLU A 82 -1.94 -11.18 -16.05
CA GLU A 82 -1.93 -12.43 -16.77
C GLU A 82 -2.47 -12.05 -18.14
N ARG A 83 -1.59 -12.08 -19.13
CA ARG A 83 -1.98 -12.00 -20.52
C ARG A 83 -2.78 -13.28 -20.74
N GLU A 84 -4.05 -13.27 -20.34
CA GLU A 84 -5.01 -14.15 -20.97
C GLU A 84 -4.81 -13.90 -22.46
N GLU A 85 -4.41 -14.94 -23.16
CA GLU A 85 -4.47 -14.99 -24.60
C GLU A 85 -5.95 -14.80 -24.95
N VAL A 86 -6.36 -13.54 -25.15
CA VAL A 86 -7.73 -13.17 -25.49
C VAL A 86 -7.98 -13.68 -26.91
N THR A 87 -8.39 -14.95 -27.04
CA THR A 87 -8.65 -15.59 -28.34
C THR A 87 -10.01 -15.20 -28.94
N ASP A 88 -10.80 -14.36 -28.27
CA ASP A 88 -12.09 -13.88 -28.76
C ASP A 88 -12.14 -12.34 -28.79
N VAL A 89 -11.38 -11.72 -29.70
CA VAL A 89 -11.70 -10.37 -30.19
C VAL A 89 -12.32 -10.53 -31.57
N PRO A 90 -13.59 -10.14 -31.81
CA PRO A 90 -14.11 -10.05 -33.15
C PRO A 90 -13.37 -8.95 -33.90
N GLU A 91 -12.69 -9.34 -34.98
CA GLU A 91 -11.94 -8.46 -35.87
C GLU A 91 -12.88 -7.49 -36.59
N GLN A 92 -13.23 -6.34 -35.99
CA GLN A 92 -13.66 -5.07 -36.63
C GLN A 92 -13.53 -3.97 -35.55
N ILE A 93 -12.59 -3.02 -35.55
CA ILE A 93 -12.29 -1.99 -36.55
C ILE A 93 -10.84 -1.55 -36.35
N LEU A 94 -10.05 -1.63 -37.42
CA LEU A 94 -8.75 -1.01 -37.55
C LEU A 94 -8.97 0.50 -37.81
N THR A 95 -8.75 1.37 -36.82
CA THR A 95 -8.36 2.75 -37.10
C THR A 95 -6.99 2.97 -36.49
N ASN A 96 -6.00 2.87 -37.36
CA ASN A 96 -4.65 3.38 -37.12
C ASN A 96 -4.72 4.91 -36.91
N ASP A 97 -3.89 5.39 -35.97
CA ASP A 97 -3.50 6.76 -35.58
C ASP A 97 -3.67 6.84 -34.06
N ASP A 98 -2.62 6.72 -33.24
CA ASP A 98 -1.48 7.63 -33.20
C ASP A 98 -0.14 6.90 -32.98
N SER A 99 0.75 7.03 -33.97
CA SER A 99 2.18 6.79 -33.78
C SER A 99 2.80 7.86 -32.85
N PRO A 100 3.96 7.57 -32.24
CA PRO A 100 4.58 8.39 -31.21
C PRO A 100 4.96 9.77 -31.75
N LEU A 101 4.52 10.85 -31.09
CA LEU A 101 5.13 12.15 -31.31
C LEU A 101 6.47 12.18 -30.59
N ASP A 102 7.47 11.99 -31.42
CA ASP A 102 8.87 12.22 -31.16
C ASP A 102 9.12 13.64 -30.63
N PHE A 103 10.16 13.69 -29.82
CA PHE A 103 10.81 14.85 -29.26
C PHE A 103 11.41 15.69 -30.39
N GLU A 104 10.82 16.84 -30.72
CA GLU A 104 11.55 17.90 -31.40
C GLU A 104 11.27 19.28 -30.78
N SER A 105 12.31 19.76 -30.11
CA SER A 105 12.72 21.14 -29.85
C SER A 105 11.94 22.27 -30.55
N ILE A 106 11.62 23.31 -29.75
CA ILE A 106 11.84 24.78 -29.90
C ILE A 106 11.28 25.35 -28.57
N SER A 107 12.00 26.07 -27.71
CA SER A 107 12.92 27.20 -27.91
C SER A 107 13.93 27.33 -26.77
#